data_AF-A0A942PCN4-F1
#
_entry.id   AF-A0A942PCN4-F1
#
_cell.length_a   1.000
_cell.length_b   1.000
_cell.length_c   1.000
_cell.angle_alpha   90.00
_cell.angle_beta   90.00
_cell.angle_gamma   90.00
#
_symmetry.space_group_name_H-M   'P 1'
#
loop_
_entity.id
_entity.type
_entity.pdbx_description
1 polymer ?
#
loop_
_entity_poly.entity_id
_entity_poly.type
_entity_poly.pdbx_seq_one_letter_code
_entity_poly.pdbx_strand_id
1 'polypeptide(L)'
;MQNEPFQLGICMAGAVSAGAYTAGVLDCLLEALEGWEQKRGQDGVPTHRVTLSVIGGASAGGMTGLLTAAAVQQPGAKIFYKSWVEMEADSMANAMLDPTDISESGLLSSLLNGSFVERLSQQAIAAAKYPTRTLPAYIHSSLKLFTTLTNLKGYPYNISFTSERQKTVHSMSVHSDFACFQLADSPLTDAEQLTEYRGHAEPGWIPLNVAKGVNTK
;
A
#
# COMPACT_ATOMS: atom_id res chain seq x y z
N MET A 1 15.07 32.33 -4.62
CA MET A 1 14.09 31.46 -3.96
C MET A 1 14.70 30.08 -3.86
N GLN A 2 14.79 29.49 -2.67
CA GLN A 2 15.22 28.09 -2.53
C GLN A 2 14.21 27.22 -3.30
N ASN A 3 14.69 26.39 -4.22
CA ASN A 3 13.85 25.53 -5.06
C ASN A 3 13.39 24.30 -4.25
N GLU A 4 12.79 24.52 -3.08
CA GLU A 4 12.30 23.42 -2.25
C GLU A 4 11.17 22.69 -2.96
N PRO A 5 11.14 21.35 -2.91
CA PRO A 5 10.08 20.57 -3.54
C PRO A 5 8.74 20.77 -2.84
N PHE A 6 7.68 20.91 -3.63
CA PHE A 6 6.30 20.80 -3.14
C PHE A 6 6.04 19.36 -2.71
N GLN A 7 5.82 19.17 -1.42
CA GLN A 7 5.57 17.85 -0.83
C GLN A 7 4.09 17.49 -0.97
N LEU A 8 3.79 16.40 -1.67
CA LEU A 8 2.44 15.87 -1.84
C LEU A 8 2.20 14.69 -0.89
N GLY A 9 1.07 14.73 -0.20
CA GLY A 9 0.53 13.61 0.57
C GLY A 9 -0.83 13.21 0.00
N ILE A 10 -1.05 11.93 -0.23
CA ILE A 10 -2.31 11.40 -0.78
C ILE A 10 -3.03 10.63 0.32
N CYS A 11 -4.32 10.95 0.53
CA CYS A 11 -5.21 10.20 1.43
C CYS A 11 -6.37 9.62 0.61
N MET A 12 -6.56 8.30 0.68
CA MET A 12 -7.53 7.57 -0.15
C MET A 12 -8.57 6.85 0.71
N ALA A 13 -9.84 7.18 0.49
CA ALA A 13 -10.94 6.53 1.17
C ALA A 13 -11.13 5.07 0.71
N GLY A 14 -11.79 4.27 1.55
CA GLY A 14 -12.27 2.94 1.17
C GLY A 14 -13.48 3.02 0.25
N ALA A 15 -13.50 2.21 -0.80
CA ALA A 15 -14.55 2.26 -1.80
C ALA A 15 -14.90 0.90 -2.44
N VAL A 16 -14.50 -0.22 -1.80
CA VAL A 16 -14.70 -1.60 -2.31
C VAL A 16 -14.28 -1.70 -3.78
N SER A 17 -15.19 -1.94 -4.72
CA SER A 17 -14.91 -2.08 -6.15
C SER A 17 -14.54 -0.77 -6.84
N ALA A 18 -14.93 0.38 -6.28
CA ALA A 18 -14.49 1.69 -6.78
C ALA A 18 -13.00 1.97 -6.49
N GLY A 19 -12.28 1.02 -5.87
CA GLY A 19 -10.82 1.00 -5.90
C GLY A 19 -10.23 1.06 -7.31
N ALA A 20 -10.91 0.51 -8.33
CA ALA A 20 -10.50 0.65 -9.73
C ALA A 20 -10.47 2.11 -10.20
N TYR A 21 -11.45 2.92 -9.76
CA TYR A 21 -11.46 4.35 -10.05
C TYR A 21 -10.32 5.07 -9.33
N THR A 22 -10.10 4.79 -8.05
CA THR A 22 -8.96 5.35 -7.29
C THR A 22 -7.62 4.98 -7.94
N ALA A 23 -7.48 3.75 -8.42
CA ALA A 23 -6.29 3.28 -9.09
C ALA A 23 -6.05 4.00 -10.43
N GLY A 24 -7.11 4.23 -11.22
CA GLY A 24 -7.01 5.02 -12.45
C GLY A 24 -6.65 6.50 -12.21
N VAL A 25 -7.21 7.11 -11.15
CA VAL A 25 -6.82 8.48 -10.74
C VAL A 25 -5.34 8.53 -10.36
N LEU A 26 -4.85 7.52 -9.63
CA LEU A 26 -3.47 7.48 -9.22
C LEU A 26 -2.52 7.22 -10.39
N ASP A 27 -2.89 6.34 -11.32
CA ASP A 27 -2.13 6.09 -12.56
C ASP A 27 -1.99 7.38 -13.38
N CYS A 28 -3.09 8.09 -13.61
CA CYS A 28 -3.12 9.40 -14.28
C CYS A 28 -2.25 10.45 -13.56
N LEU A 29 -2.29 10.48 -12.22
CA LEU A 29 -1.43 11.38 -11.44
C LEU A 29 0.06 11.06 -11.63
N LEU A 30 0.44 9.78 -11.61
CA LEU A 30 1.82 9.36 -11.83
C LEU A 30 2.30 9.72 -13.24
N GLU A 31 1.45 9.56 -14.27
CA GLU A 31 1.74 10.00 -15.63
C GLU A 31 1.89 11.52 -15.73
N ALA A 32 1.03 12.29 -15.06
CA ALA A 32 1.10 13.74 -15.04
C ALA A 32 2.39 14.24 -14.35
N LEU A 33 2.79 13.61 -13.25
CA LEU A 33 4.05 13.92 -12.54
C LEU A 33 5.28 13.56 -13.38
N GLU A 34 5.25 12.43 -14.08
CA GLU A 34 6.31 12.05 -15.02
C GLU A 34 6.43 13.08 -16.16
N GLY A 35 5.31 13.45 -16.78
CA GLY A 35 5.28 14.47 -17.84
C GLY A 35 5.73 15.85 -17.36
N TRP A 36 5.42 16.20 -16.10
CA TRP A 36 5.92 17.42 -15.46
C TRP A 36 7.44 17.35 -15.27
N GLU A 37 7.97 16.27 -14.72
CA GLU A 37 9.40 16.08 -14.46
C GLU A 37 10.22 16.15 -15.75
N GLN A 38 9.71 15.61 -16.85
CA GLN A 38 10.36 15.67 -18.17
C GLN A 38 10.40 17.08 -18.79
N LYS A 39 9.45 17.96 -18.42
CA LYS A 39 9.27 19.28 -19.04
C LYS A 39 9.73 20.46 -18.18
N ARG A 40 9.80 20.30 -16.86
CA ARG A 40 10.15 21.40 -15.96
C ARG A 40 11.50 22.02 -16.33
N GLY A 41 11.55 23.34 -16.40
CA GLY A 41 12.76 24.08 -16.78
C GLY A 41 13.05 24.17 -18.28
N GLN A 42 12.18 23.66 -19.16
CA GLN A 42 12.17 24.05 -20.58
C GLN A 42 11.70 25.51 -20.74
N ASP A 43 11.95 26.12 -21.90
CA ASP A 43 11.55 27.51 -22.18
C ASP A 43 10.06 27.74 -21.93
N GLY A 44 9.73 28.69 -21.05
CA GLY A 44 8.36 29.00 -20.66
C GLY A 44 7.71 28.02 -19.67
N VAL A 45 8.43 26.99 -19.21
CA VAL A 45 7.93 26.01 -18.22
C VAL A 45 8.55 26.30 -16.84
N PRO A 46 7.75 26.38 -15.75
CA PRO A 46 8.29 26.56 -14.40
C PRO A 46 9.27 25.45 -13.97
N THR A 47 10.14 25.77 -13.00
CA THR A 47 11.22 24.88 -12.54
C THR A 47 10.94 24.16 -11.22
N HIS A 48 9.74 24.32 -10.66
CA HIS A 48 9.40 23.78 -9.35
C HIS A 48 9.40 22.25 -9.36
N ARG A 49 9.81 21.68 -8.23
CA ARG A 49 9.81 20.24 -7.99
C ARG A 49 8.55 19.84 -7.25
N VAL A 50 8.01 18.67 -7.58
CA VAL A 50 6.91 18.04 -6.86
C VAL A 50 7.39 16.68 -6.40
N THR A 51 7.15 16.34 -5.14
CA THR A 51 7.59 15.06 -4.56
C THR A 51 6.47 14.44 -3.76
N LEU A 52 6.10 13.21 -4.11
CA LEU A 52 5.16 12.39 -3.35
C LEU A 52 5.90 11.77 -2.16
N SER A 53 5.46 12.12 -0.95
CA SER A 53 6.16 11.73 0.28
C SER A 53 5.34 10.82 1.18
N VAL A 54 4.01 10.87 1.07
CA VAL A 54 3.11 10.03 1.86
C VAL A 54 1.93 9.56 1.01
N ILE A 55 1.58 8.28 1.13
CA ILE A 55 0.34 7.72 0.62
C ILE A 55 -0.35 6.96 1.75
N GLY A 56 -1.59 7.32 2.01
CA GLY A 56 -2.43 6.76 3.04
C GLY A 56 -3.75 6.27 2.50
N GLY A 57 -4.31 5.20 3.06
CA GLY A 57 -5.69 4.85 2.74
C GLY A 57 -6.36 3.83 3.63
N ALA A 58 -7.63 3.60 3.35
CA ALA A 58 -8.45 2.57 3.99
C ALA A 58 -9.04 1.62 2.96
N SER A 59 -9.16 0.33 3.29
CA SER A 59 -9.76 -0.69 2.42
C SER A 59 -9.19 -0.60 0.98
N ALA A 60 -10.02 -0.38 -0.04
CA ALA A 60 -9.60 -0.21 -1.43
C ALA A 60 -8.56 0.91 -1.65
N GLY A 61 -8.66 2.01 -0.92
CA GLY A 61 -7.65 3.09 -0.94
C GLY A 61 -6.33 2.64 -0.31
N GLY A 62 -6.39 1.85 0.75
CA GLY A 62 -5.20 1.24 1.38
C GLY A 62 -4.49 0.27 0.46
N MET A 63 -5.24 -0.63 -0.18
CA MET A 63 -4.74 -1.56 -1.20
C MET A 63 -4.08 -0.82 -2.37
N THR A 64 -4.77 0.19 -2.93
CA THR A 64 -4.22 1.02 -4.02
C THR A 64 -2.95 1.73 -3.58
N GLY A 65 -2.90 2.23 -2.34
CA GLY A 65 -1.73 2.89 -1.78
C GLY A 65 -0.53 1.97 -1.75
N LEU A 66 -0.69 0.75 -1.24
CA LEU A 66 0.37 -0.26 -1.23
C LEU A 66 0.79 -0.71 -2.64
N LEU A 67 -0.18 -0.90 -3.55
CA LEU A 67 0.12 -1.23 -4.96
C LEU A 67 0.98 -0.16 -5.65
N THR A 68 0.87 1.10 -5.24
CA THR A 68 1.73 2.19 -5.74
C THR A 68 3.21 1.90 -5.57
N ALA A 69 3.60 1.29 -4.44
CA ALA A 69 4.98 0.92 -4.16
C ALA A 69 5.57 0.03 -5.26
N ALA A 70 4.76 -0.91 -5.75
CA ALA A 70 5.12 -1.80 -6.85
C ALA A 70 5.00 -1.07 -8.21
N ALA A 71 3.93 -0.29 -8.41
CA ALA A 71 3.64 0.37 -9.69
C ALA A 71 4.70 1.39 -10.10
N VAL A 72 5.21 2.20 -9.16
CA VAL A 72 6.23 3.23 -9.47
C VAL A 72 7.56 2.64 -9.92
N GLN A 73 7.89 1.44 -9.41
CA GLN A 73 9.09 0.68 -9.74
C GLN A 73 8.97 -0.05 -11.08
N GLN A 74 7.75 -0.40 -11.50
CA GLN A 74 7.47 -1.10 -12.75
C GLN A 74 6.24 -0.55 -13.50
N PRO A 75 6.31 0.67 -14.07
CA PRO A 75 5.17 1.29 -14.74
C PRO A 75 4.59 0.44 -15.88
N GLY A 76 5.47 -0.18 -16.68
CA GLY A 76 5.07 -1.00 -17.82
C GLY A 76 4.30 -2.29 -17.46
N ALA A 77 4.29 -2.71 -16.19
CA ALA A 77 3.56 -3.89 -15.76
C ALA A 77 2.05 -3.64 -15.58
N LYS A 78 1.60 -2.38 -15.59
CA LYS A 78 0.19 -1.99 -15.44
C LYS A 78 -0.46 -2.57 -14.18
N ILE A 79 0.27 -2.51 -13.06
CA ILE A 79 -0.11 -3.19 -11.81
C ILE A 79 -1.52 -2.75 -11.34
N PHE A 80 -1.84 -1.46 -11.42
CA PHE A 80 -3.18 -0.98 -11.07
C PHE A 80 -4.29 -1.63 -11.91
N TYR A 81 -4.12 -1.64 -13.24
CA TYR A 81 -5.09 -2.22 -14.15
C TYR A 81 -5.26 -3.73 -13.90
N LYS A 82 -4.15 -4.46 -13.73
CA LYS A 82 -4.20 -5.90 -13.47
C LYS A 82 -4.87 -6.23 -12.13
N SER A 83 -4.54 -5.49 -11.08
CA SER A 83 -5.08 -5.75 -9.74
C SER A 83 -6.55 -5.37 -9.58
N TRP A 84 -7.04 -4.36 -10.30
CA TRP A 84 -8.39 -3.82 -10.11
C TRP A 84 -9.37 -4.06 -11.26
N VAL A 85 -8.88 -4.26 -12.49
CA VAL A 85 -9.72 -4.36 -13.69
C VAL A 85 -9.66 -5.76 -14.29
N GLU A 86 -8.46 -6.27 -14.56
CA GLU A 86 -8.28 -7.61 -15.13
C GLU A 86 -8.62 -8.70 -14.10
N MET A 87 -8.12 -8.54 -12.86
CA MET A 87 -8.22 -9.53 -11.78
C MET A 87 -7.87 -10.95 -12.28
N GLU A 88 -8.53 -11.99 -11.78
CA GLU A 88 -8.31 -13.37 -12.26
C GLU A 88 -9.37 -13.82 -13.29
N ALA A 89 -10.54 -13.19 -13.29
CA ALA A 89 -11.66 -13.53 -14.15
C ALA A 89 -12.67 -12.37 -14.24
N ASP A 90 -13.47 -12.35 -15.31
CA ASP A 90 -14.59 -11.41 -15.47
C ASP A 90 -15.61 -11.50 -14.32
N SER A 91 -15.78 -12.70 -13.76
CA SER A 91 -16.60 -12.94 -12.57
C SER A 91 -15.79 -13.63 -11.48
N MET A 92 -15.59 -12.91 -10.38
CA MET A 92 -14.89 -13.43 -9.20
C MET A 92 -15.74 -14.42 -8.39
N ALA A 93 -17.03 -14.59 -8.71
CA ALA A 93 -17.92 -15.49 -7.98
C ALA A 93 -17.41 -16.94 -8.01
N ASN A 94 -16.89 -17.40 -9.16
CA ASN A 94 -16.35 -18.75 -9.28
C ASN A 94 -15.11 -18.94 -8.41
N ALA A 95 -14.20 -17.96 -8.38
CA ALA A 95 -13.01 -18.01 -7.53
C ALA A 95 -13.35 -17.96 -6.03
N MET A 96 -14.38 -17.20 -5.65
CA MET A 96 -14.84 -17.08 -4.27
C MET A 96 -15.61 -18.32 -3.76
N LEU A 97 -16.27 -19.05 -4.66
CA LEU A 97 -17.05 -20.25 -4.34
C LEU A 97 -16.25 -21.56 -4.57
N ASP A 98 -15.00 -21.45 -5.00
CA ASP A 98 -14.11 -22.58 -5.18
C ASP A 98 -13.76 -23.21 -3.81
N PRO A 99 -14.02 -24.51 -3.58
CA PRO A 99 -13.79 -25.15 -2.28
C PRO A 99 -12.36 -25.69 -2.07
N THR A 100 -11.42 -25.37 -2.96
CA THR A 100 -10.03 -25.87 -2.91
C THR A 100 -9.34 -25.59 -1.58
N ASP A 101 -9.52 -24.40 -1.01
CA ASP A 101 -8.97 -23.99 0.29
C ASP A 101 -9.42 -24.89 1.45
N ILE A 102 -10.69 -25.32 1.43
CA ILE A 102 -11.24 -26.27 2.41
C ILE A 102 -10.67 -27.67 2.16
N SER A 103 -10.58 -28.10 0.90
CA SER A 103 -10.12 -29.44 0.55
C SER A 103 -8.64 -29.67 0.89
N GLU A 104 -7.82 -28.61 0.79
CA GLU A 104 -6.39 -28.65 1.08
C GLU A 104 -6.09 -28.53 2.58
N SER A 105 -6.82 -27.66 3.29
CA SER A 105 -6.58 -27.41 4.72
C SER A 105 -7.35 -28.34 5.66
N GLY A 106 -8.47 -28.93 5.19
CA GLY A 106 -9.41 -29.68 6.02
C GLY A 106 -10.19 -28.82 7.03
N LEU A 107 -10.08 -27.49 6.96
CA LEU A 107 -10.68 -26.56 7.91
C LEU A 107 -11.46 -25.46 7.18
N LEU A 108 -12.69 -25.20 7.63
CA LEU A 108 -13.47 -24.06 7.14
C LEU A 108 -13.10 -22.79 7.93
N SER A 109 -12.19 -21.99 7.40
CA SER A 109 -11.73 -20.73 8.02
C SER A 109 -12.53 -19.50 7.57
N SER A 110 -13.09 -19.54 6.36
CA SER A 110 -13.88 -18.47 5.72
C SER A 110 -15.06 -19.08 4.95
N LEU A 111 -16.13 -18.30 4.77
CA LEU A 111 -17.25 -18.69 3.92
C LEU A 111 -16.91 -18.62 2.42
N LEU A 112 -16.04 -17.66 2.05
CA LEU A 112 -15.59 -17.45 0.68
C LEU A 112 -14.10 -17.71 0.58
N ASN A 113 -13.68 -18.36 -0.50
CA ASN A 113 -12.29 -18.64 -0.79
C ASN A 113 -11.55 -17.33 -1.15
N GLY A 114 -10.52 -17.02 -0.36
CA GLY A 114 -9.71 -15.81 -0.48
C GLY A 114 -8.41 -15.99 -1.28
N SER A 115 -8.10 -17.19 -1.76
CA SER A 115 -6.81 -17.53 -2.37
C SER A 115 -6.47 -16.70 -3.60
N PHE A 116 -7.48 -16.18 -4.30
CA PHE A 116 -7.27 -15.27 -5.44
C PHE A 116 -6.59 -13.95 -5.01
N VAL A 117 -6.84 -13.46 -3.80
CA VAL A 117 -6.22 -12.24 -3.27
C VAL A 117 -4.71 -12.46 -3.09
N GLU A 118 -4.31 -13.64 -2.62
CA GLU A 118 -2.91 -14.02 -2.46
C GLU A 118 -2.21 -14.15 -3.81
N ARG A 119 -2.87 -14.74 -4.80
CA ARG A 119 -2.32 -14.85 -6.16
C ARG A 119 -2.18 -13.47 -6.83
N LEU A 120 -3.18 -12.60 -6.73
CA LEU A 120 -3.11 -11.23 -7.25
C LEU A 120 -2.00 -10.41 -6.57
N SER A 121 -1.85 -10.54 -5.24
CA SER A 121 -0.78 -9.85 -4.51
C SER A 121 0.60 -10.36 -4.94
N GLN A 122 0.77 -11.68 -5.09
CA GLN A 122 2.00 -12.29 -5.58
C GLN A 122 2.33 -11.84 -7.00
N GLN A 123 1.34 -11.71 -7.89
CA GLN A 123 1.54 -11.19 -9.25
C GLN A 123 2.04 -9.75 -9.23
N ALA A 124 1.44 -8.88 -8.41
CA ALA A 124 1.86 -7.49 -8.28
C ALA A 124 3.30 -7.37 -7.73
N ILE A 125 3.64 -8.17 -6.71
CA ILE A 125 4.99 -8.23 -6.13
C ILE A 125 6.00 -8.78 -7.15
N ALA A 126 5.65 -9.87 -7.83
CA ALA A 126 6.52 -10.50 -8.84
C ALA A 126 6.79 -9.56 -10.01
N ALA A 127 5.78 -8.81 -10.46
CA ALA A 127 5.94 -7.81 -11.51
C ALA A 127 6.95 -6.71 -11.13
N ALA A 128 6.96 -6.30 -9.86
CA ALA A 128 7.87 -5.29 -9.34
C ALA A 128 9.23 -5.85 -8.85
N LYS A 129 9.45 -7.17 -8.90
CA LYS A 129 10.71 -7.80 -8.47
C LYS A 129 11.91 -7.38 -9.34
N TYR A 130 11.65 -7.04 -10.60
CA TYR A 130 12.66 -6.59 -11.57
C TYR A 130 12.36 -5.15 -12.00
N PRO A 131 12.69 -4.15 -11.15
CA PRO A 131 12.41 -2.75 -11.46
C PRO A 131 13.10 -2.35 -12.77
N THR A 132 12.35 -1.72 -13.67
CA THR A 132 12.84 -1.26 -14.98
C THR A 132 13.49 0.11 -14.93
N ARG A 133 13.37 0.82 -13.80
CA ARG A 133 13.94 2.14 -13.58
C ARG A 133 14.31 2.35 -12.11
N THR A 134 15.22 3.29 -11.87
CA THR A 134 15.38 3.90 -10.55
C THR A 134 14.09 4.60 -10.14
N LEU A 135 13.90 4.79 -8.84
CA LEU A 135 12.74 5.51 -8.33
C LEU A 135 12.66 6.91 -8.96
N PRO A 136 11.49 7.36 -9.45
CA PRO A 136 11.38 8.66 -10.11
C PRO A 136 11.66 9.81 -9.15
N ALA A 137 12.19 10.92 -9.65
CA ALA A 137 12.52 12.09 -8.84
C ALA A 137 11.29 12.71 -8.12
N TYR A 138 10.10 12.49 -8.66
CA TYR A 138 8.84 12.92 -8.04
C TYR A 138 8.31 11.95 -6.97
N ILE A 139 9.03 10.89 -6.65
CA ILE A 139 8.75 9.99 -5.53
C ILE A 139 9.87 10.15 -4.49
N HIS A 140 9.50 10.37 -3.24
CA HIS A 140 10.48 10.49 -2.16
C HIS A 140 11.23 9.16 -1.97
N SER A 141 12.55 9.22 -1.74
CA SER A 141 13.39 8.02 -1.50
C SER A 141 13.01 7.25 -0.23
N SER A 142 12.29 7.90 0.69
CA SER A 142 11.64 7.29 1.85
C SER A 142 10.12 7.50 1.83
N LEU A 143 9.49 7.22 0.69
CA LEU A 143 8.02 7.28 0.54
C LEU A 143 7.34 6.49 1.67
N LYS A 144 6.50 7.18 2.45
CA LYS A 144 5.72 6.60 3.54
C LYS A 144 4.39 6.09 3.01
N LEU A 145 4.08 4.83 3.28
CA LEU A 145 2.86 4.15 2.90
C LEU A 145 2.15 3.72 4.17
N PHE A 146 0.88 4.09 4.35
CA PHE A 146 0.12 3.58 5.48
C PHE A 146 -1.28 3.13 5.05
N THR A 147 -1.75 2.05 5.66
CA THR A 147 -3.10 1.55 5.45
C THR A 147 -3.77 1.28 6.79
N THR A 148 -5.05 1.60 6.88
CA THR A 148 -5.86 1.12 8.00
C THR A 148 -6.20 -0.34 7.81
N LEU A 149 -6.30 -1.05 8.93
CA LEU A 149 -6.62 -2.47 9.03
C LEU A 149 -7.76 -2.66 10.04
N THR A 150 -8.42 -3.80 9.95
CA THR A 150 -9.42 -4.22 10.95
C THR A 150 -8.89 -5.45 11.67
N ASN A 151 -8.58 -5.28 12.95
CA ASN A 151 -8.17 -6.36 13.82
C ASN A 151 -9.39 -7.19 14.22
N LEU A 152 -9.52 -8.41 13.67
CA LEU A 152 -10.64 -9.30 13.94
C LEU A 152 -10.71 -9.77 15.40
N LYS A 153 -9.58 -9.86 16.09
CA LYS A 153 -9.52 -10.24 17.51
C LYS A 153 -9.97 -9.10 18.43
N GLY A 154 -9.66 -7.86 18.03
CA GLY A 154 -9.90 -6.66 18.83
C GLY A 154 -9.00 -6.56 20.06
N TYR A 155 -8.77 -5.34 20.53
CA TYR A 155 -8.13 -5.07 21.80
C TYR A 155 -9.19 -4.79 22.87
N PRO A 156 -9.27 -5.61 23.94
CA PRO A 156 -10.20 -5.35 25.02
C PRO A 156 -9.75 -4.13 25.81
N TYR A 157 -10.69 -3.26 26.15
CA TYR A 157 -10.49 -2.16 27.07
C TYR A 157 -11.72 -1.99 27.97
N ASN A 158 -11.49 -1.39 29.12
CA ASN A 158 -12.52 -1.24 30.14
C ASN A 158 -12.89 0.23 30.25
N ILE A 159 -14.20 0.52 30.29
CA ILE A 159 -14.73 1.83 30.62
C ILE A 159 -15.50 1.77 31.94
N SER A 160 -15.54 2.89 32.65
CA SER A 160 -16.29 3.04 33.89
C SER A 160 -16.95 4.41 33.91
N PHE A 161 -18.20 4.48 34.35
CA PHE A 161 -18.96 5.72 34.38
C PHE A 161 -18.94 6.33 35.78
N THR A 162 -18.61 7.62 35.87
CA THR A 162 -18.56 8.35 37.15
C THR A 162 -19.95 8.51 37.79
N SER A 163 -21.03 8.34 37.03
CA SER A 163 -22.42 8.45 37.49
C SER A 163 -22.96 7.18 38.15
N GLU A 164 -22.24 6.06 38.08
CA GLU A 164 -22.70 4.78 38.63
C GLU A 164 -22.49 4.72 40.16
N ARG A 165 -23.55 4.35 40.89
CA ARG A 165 -23.52 4.21 42.36
C ARG A 165 -22.65 3.06 42.84
N GLN A 166 -22.37 2.08 41.98
CA GLN A 166 -21.41 1.00 42.20
C GLN A 166 -20.34 1.06 41.12
N LYS A 167 -19.09 0.72 41.46
CA LYS A 167 -18.02 0.60 40.47
C LYS A 167 -18.29 -0.61 39.57
N THR A 168 -18.98 -0.38 38.47
CA THR A 168 -19.15 -1.35 37.38
C THR A 168 -18.12 -1.08 36.29
N VAL A 169 -17.53 -2.16 35.78
CA VAL A 169 -16.57 -2.12 34.69
C VAL A 169 -17.26 -2.70 33.46
N HIS A 170 -17.35 -1.91 32.40
CA HIS A 170 -17.88 -2.34 31.12
C HIS A 170 -16.73 -2.65 30.18
N SER A 171 -16.63 -3.89 29.73
CA SER A 171 -15.58 -4.31 28.79
C SER A 171 -16.06 -4.11 27.36
N MET A 172 -15.24 -3.44 26.56
CA MET A 172 -15.48 -3.17 25.14
C MET A 172 -14.25 -3.63 24.34
N SER A 173 -14.38 -3.72 23.02
CA SER A 173 -13.27 -4.06 22.13
C SER A 173 -13.10 -3.00 21.05
N VAL A 174 -11.86 -2.59 20.82
CA VAL A 174 -11.49 -1.73 19.69
C VAL A 174 -10.85 -2.58 18.59
N HIS A 175 -11.36 -2.45 17.37
CA HIS A 175 -10.93 -3.25 16.22
C HIS A 175 -10.11 -2.45 15.20
N SER A 176 -9.86 -1.17 15.47
CA SER A 176 -9.03 -0.32 14.60
C SER A 176 -7.56 -0.70 14.69
N ASP A 177 -6.93 -0.89 13.55
CA ASP A 177 -5.49 -1.14 13.46
C ASP A 177 -4.92 -0.44 12.22
N PHE A 178 -3.60 -0.42 12.06
CA PHE A 178 -2.94 0.15 10.90
C PHE A 178 -1.59 -0.50 10.63
N ALA A 179 -1.16 -0.49 9.37
CA ALA A 179 0.19 -0.86 8.97
C ALA A 179 0.89 0.31 8.30
N CYS A 180 2.15 0.53 8.67
CA CYS A 180 3.00 1.60 8.18
C CYS A 180 4.25 1.01 7.54
N PHE A 181 4.52 1.40 6.29
CA PHE A 181 5.67 0.97 5.52
C PHE A 181 6.46 2.17 4.99
N GLN A 182 7.77 2.05 4.91
CA GLN A 182 8.64 3.02 4.26
C GLN A 182 9.29 2.34 3.06
N LEU A 183 9.03 2.86 1.86
CA LEU A 183 9.66 2.36 0.65
C LEU A 183 11.16 2.62 0.73
N ALA A 184 11.95 1.58 0.54
CA ALA A 184 13.39 1.66 0.45
C ALA A 184 13.82 1.83 -1.01
N ASP A 185 14.63 2.84 -1.29
CA ASP A 185 15.35 2.92 -2.56
C ASP A 185 16.38 1.77 -2.68
N SER A 186 16.73 1.37 -3.90
CA SER A 186 17.76 0.34 -4.13
C SER A 186 19.13 1.03 -4.26
N PRO A 187 20.11 0.71 -3.41
CA PRO A 187 20.77 -0.60 -3.45
C PRO A 187 21.09 -1.18 -2.06
N LEU A 188 20.10 -1.65 -1.28
CA LEU A 188 20.39 -2.43 -0.05
C LEU A 188 20.79 -3.88 -0.38
N THR A 189 21.99 -4.13 -0.90
CA THR A 189 22.41 -5.43 -1.47
C THR A 189 22.71 -6.50 -0.43
N ASP A 190 22.98 -6.11 0.83
CA ASP A 190 23.53 -7.03 1.83
C ASP A 190 22.74 -7.06 3.15
N ALA A 191 22.81 -8.20 3.87
CA ALA A 191 22.14 -8.40 5.16
C ALA A 191 22.59 -7.40 6.24
N GLU A 192 23.83 -6.91 6.16
CA GLU A 192 24.37 -5.85 7.02
C GLU A 192 23.72 -4.49 6.72
N GLN A 193 23.54 -4.14 5.43
CA GLN A 193 22.85 -2.92 5.01
C GLN A 193 21.36 -2.94 5.33
N LEU A 194 20.72 -4.11 5.35
CA LEU A 194 19.34 -4.27 5.84
C LEU A 194 19.23 -4.00 7.35
N THR A 195 20.26 -4.37 8.12
CA THR A 195 20.34 -4.08 9.56
C THR A 195 20.58 -2.59 9.80
N GLU A 196 21.42 -1.96 8.98
CA GLU A 196 21.66 -0.51 8.97
C GLU A 196 20.42 0.29 8.51
N TYR A 197 19.70 -0.18 7.49
CA TYR A 197 18.43 0.41 7.04
C TYR A 197 17.32 0.28 8.08
N ARG A 198 17.24 -0.84 8.82
CA ARG A 198 16.38 -0.94 10.01
C ARG A 198 16.75 0.11 11.08
N GLY A 199 18.00 0.55 11.12
CA GLY A 199 18.45 1.68 11.95
C GLY A 199 18.12 3.07 11.37
N HIS A 200 17.90 3.19 10.06
CA HIS A 200 17.52 4.44 9.37
C HIS A 200 16.01 4.58 9.11
N ALA A 201 15.24 3.49 9.19
CA ALA A 201 13.79 3.54 9.19
C ALA A 201 13.34 4.35 10.40
N GLU A 202 12.49 5.35 10.16
CA GLU A 202 11.94 6.11 11.27
C GLU A 202 11.22 5.16 12.24
N PRO A 203 11.37 5.34 13.57
CA PRO A 203 10.69 4.50 14.54
C PRO A 203 9.18 4.39 14.23
N GLY A 204 8.71 3.16 14.06
CA GLY A 204 7.30 2.87 13.70
C GLY A 204 7.03 2.63 12.21
N TRP A 205 8.03 2.68 11.33
CA TRP A 205 7.87 2.39 9.90
C TRP A 205 8.55 1.08 9.49
N ILE A 206 7.78 0.17 8.87
CA ILE A 206 8.28 -1.12 8.40
C ILE A 206 9.02 -0.92 7.07
N PRO A 207 10.30 -1.30 6.96
CA PRO A 207 11.06 -1.13 5.73
C PRO A 207 10.49 -2.00 4.60
N LEU A 208 10.12 -1.43 3.45
CA LEU A 208 9.54 -2.16 2.31
C LEU A 208 10.47 -2.08 1.09
N ASN A 209 10.93 -3.22 0.58
CA ASN A 209 11.66 -3.29 -0.68
C ASN A 209 11.10 -4.41 -1.55
N VAL A 210 10.30 -4.03 -2.55
CA VAL A 210 9.61 -5.00 -3.42
C VAL A 210 10.59 -5.77 -4.30
N ALA A 211 11.61 -5.10 -4.84
CA ALA A 211 12.63 -5.71 -5.68
C ALA A 211 13.43 -6.82 -4.96
N LYS A 212 13.74 -6.60 -3.68
CA LYS A 212 14.55 -7.52 -2.86
C LYS A 212 13.73 -8.45 -1.96
N GLY A 213 12.40 -8.34 -2.00
CA GLY A 213 11.50 -9.16 -1.20
C GLY A 213 11.43 -8.81 0.29
N VAL A 214 11.93 -7.63 0.70
CA VAL A 214 11.95 -7.20 2.11
C VAL A 214 10.56 -6.76 2.53
N ASN A 215 9.98 -7.43 3.53
CA ASN A 215 8.62 -7.21 4.05
C ASN A 215 7.56 -7.18 2.94
N THR A 216 7.68 -8.11 1.99
CA THR A 216 6.73 -8.31 0.88
C THR A 216 5.78 -9.50 1.09
N LYS A 217 5.93 -10.23 2.19
CA LYS A 217 5.16 -11.42 2.55
C LYS A 217 4.67 -11.31 3.99
#